data_AF-A0A5P0YVQ3-F1
#
_entry.id   AF-A0A5P0YVQ3-F1
#
_cell.length_a   1.000
_cell.length_b   1.000
_cell.length_c   1.000
_cell.angle_alpha   90.00
_cell.angle_beta   90.00
_cell.angle_gamma   90.00
#
_symmetry.space_group_name_H-M   'P 1'
#
loop_
_entity.id
_entity.type
_entity.pdbx_description
1 polymer ?
#
loop_
_entity_poly.entity_id
_entity_poly.type
_entity_poly.pdbx_seq_one_letter_code
_entity_poly.pdbx_strand_id
1 'polypeptide(L)'
;MADSGAVAGRLWDRWLPEQVRRLAAEALPAGEADGRRLAVWLATTHDIGKATPAFACQVEELAHEMRCQGLAMPSHRQLGKDRRLAPHGLAGQQLLAEWLRRSHGWSGSAPMQFAVVVGGHHGVPPARGDARALADYPELLRTPGSAEARWRAVQEELLEACARVAGVDARLAAWRDVRLPQPVQAVLSGLVIVADWIASNPDLFPYFPDARGQFSETRWEAAWRGLALPEPWRAVAPVGSAEELFADRFSLPAGARVRPVQEAAVALARGMARPGLLVVEAPMGEGKTEAALAAV
;
A
#
# COMPACT_ATOMS: atom_id res chain seq x y z
N MET A 1 2.94 9.72 8.36
CA MET A 1 2.58 10.20 6.99
C MET A 1 3.81 10.25 6.09
N ALA A 2 4.69 11.25 6.19
CA ALA A 2 5.85 11.39 5.28
C ALA A 2 6.82 10.19 5.31
N ASP A 3 7.11 9.64 6.50
CA ASP A 3 7.99 8.48 6.66
C ASP A 3 7.46 7.25 5.88
N SER A 4 6.17 6.92 6.04
CA SER A 4 5.51 5.83 5.31
C SER A 4 5.54 6.05 3.79
N GLY A 5 5.37 7.29 3.34
CA GLY A 5 5.50 7.66 1.92
C GLY A 5 6.91 7.43 1.36
N ALA A 6 7.94 7.86 2.08
CA ALA A 6 9.33 7.65 1.69
C ALA A 6 9.70 6.16 1.62
N VAL A 7 9.27 5.39 2.63
CA VAL A 7 9.45 3.93 2.66
C VAL A 7 8.73 3.27 1.48
N ALA A 8 7.48 3.64 1.19
CA ALA A 8 6.73 3.09 0.06
C ALA A 8 7.43 3.36 -1.28
N GLY A 9 8.03 4.54 -1.46
CA GLY A 9 8.83 4.84 -2.64
C GLY A 9 10.04 3.92 -2.79
N ARG A 10 10.75 3.63 -1.70
CA ARG A 10 11.88 2.69 -1.71
C ARG A 10 11.46 1.24 -1.91
N LEU A 11 10.39 0.81 -1.26
CA LEU A 11 9.82 -0.51 -1.49
C LEU A 11 9.42 -0.70 -2.96
N TRP A 12 8.79 0.32 -3.57
CA TRP A 12 8.47 0.29 -4.99
C TRP A 12 9.72 0.11 -5.86
N ASP A 13 10.73 0.95 -5.63
CA ASP A 13 11.93 1.00 -6.47
C ASP A 13 12.84 -0.23 -6.30
N ARG A 14 12.95 -0.77 -5.07
CA ARG A 14 14.03 -1.68 -4.66
C ARG A 14 13.59 -2.99 -4.02
N TRP A 15 12.29 -3.23 -3.84
CA TRP A 15 11.81 -4.44 -3.17
C TRP A 15 10.66 -5.13 -3.90
N LEU A 16 9.75 -4.37 -4.51
CA LEU A 16 8.63 -4.97 -5.23
C LEU A 16 9.10 -5.79 -6.44
N PRO A 17 8.53 -6.99 -6.66
CA PRO A 17 8.67 -7.71 -7.91
C PRO A 17 8.13 -6.88 -9.09
N GLU A 18 8.76 -7.01 -10.25
CA GLU A 18 8.37 -6.28 -11.46
C GLU A 18 6.91 -6.52 -11.85
N GLN A 19 6.40 -7.75 -11.67
CA GLN A 19 5.04 -8.12 -11.99
C GLN A 19 4.01 -7.35 -11.16
N VAL A 20 4.34 -7.03 -9.90
CA VAL A 20 3.46 -6.24 -9.02
C VAL A 20 3.46 -4.78 -9.46
N ARG A 21 4.64 -4.21 -9.77
CA ARG A 21 4.73 -2.85 -10.33
C ARG A 21 3.96 -2.73 -11.63
N ARG A 22 4.12 -3.70 -12.54
CA ARG A 22 3.44 -3.75 -13.84
C ARG A 22 1.92 -3.85 -13.68
N LEU A 23 1.45 -4.72 -12.78
CA LEU A 23 0.02 -4.86 -12.48
C LEU A 23 -0.61 -3.53 -12.06
N ALA A 24 0.06 -2.76 -11.20
CA ALA A 24 -0.42 -1.45 -10.78
C ALA A 24 -0.27 -0.39 -11.90
N ALA A 25 0.82 -0.42 -12.66
CA ALA A 25 1.10 0.48 -13.76
C ALA A 25 0.10 0.38 -14.91
N GLU A 26 -0.30 -0.83 -15.30
CA GLU A 26 -1.23 -1.10 -16.41
C GLU A 26 -2.60 -0.45 -16.21
N ALA A 27 -3.01 -0.22 -14.95
CA ALA A 27 -4.27 0.43 -14.63
C ALA A 27 -4.21 1.97 -14.76
N LEU A 28 -3.03 2.56 -14.99
CA LEU A 28 -2.81 4.01 -14.86
C LEU A 28 -2.31 4.65 -16.18
N PRO A 29 -2.74 5.90 -16.49
CA PRO A 29 -2.44 6.53 -17.78
C PRO A 29 -0.95 6.72 -18.09
N ALA A 30 -0.11 7.00 -17.07
CA ALA A 30 1.34 7.15 -17.25
C ALA A 30 2.14 5.92 -16.76
N GLY A 31 1.51 4.75 -16.71
CA GLY A 31 2.18 3.49 -16.42
C GLY A 31 2.90 3.50 -15.07
N GLU A 32 4.16 3.07 -15.06
CA GLU A 32 4.95 2.84 -13.85
C GLU A 32 5.20 4.13 -13.05
N ALA A 33 5.32 5.28 -13.73
CA ALA A 33 5.49 6.57 -13.07
C ALA A 33 4.26 6.94 -12.22
N ASP A 34 3.06 6.69 -12.73
CA ASP A 34 1.82 6.87 -11.97
C ASP A 34 1.67 5.81 -10.88
N GLY A 35 2.02 4.55 -11.17
CA GLY A 35 1.98 3.47 -10.19
C GLY A 35 2.80 3.78 -8.94
N ARG A 36 4.04 4.27 -9.14
CA ARG A 36 4.92 4.71 -8.06
C ARG A 36 4.32 5.87 -7.26
N ARG A 37 3.84 6.91 -7.94
CA ARG A 37 3.23 8.08 -7.30
C ARG A 37 1.99 7.70 -6.49
N LEU A 38 1.16 6.82 -7.05
CA LEU A 38 -0.04 6.31 -6.39
C LEU A 38 0.32 5.53 -5.12
N ALA A 39 1.29 4.62 -5.21
CA ALA A 39 1.79 3.86 -4.05
C ALA A 39 2.28 4.79 -2.93
N VAL A 40 3.13 5.76 -3.27
CA VAL A 40 3.67 6.75 -2.32
C VAL A 40 2.55 7.58 -1.71
N TRP A 41 1.62 8.08 -2.52
CA TRP A 41 0.52 8.92 -2.06
C TRP A 41 -0.42 8.18 -1.11
N LEU A 42 -0.81 6.95 -1.42
CA LEU A 42 -1.65 6.12 -0.56
C LEU A 42 -0.95 5.82 0.77
N ALA A 43 0.35 5.47 0.74
CA ALA A 43 1.12 5.27 1.96
C ALA A 43 1.31 6.55 2.77
N THR A 44 1.46 7.71 2.12
CA THR A 44 1.57 8.99 2.83
C THR A 44 0.26 9.36 3.53
N THR A 45 -0.88 9.01 2.90
CA THR A 45 -2.23 9.40 3.30
C THR A 45 -2.92 8.40 4.24
N HIS A 46 -2.40 7.17 4.37
CA HIS A 46 -3.08 6.04 5.02
C HIS A 46 -3.66 6.36 6.42
N ASP A 47 -2.97 7.22 7.16
CA ASP A 47 -3.29 7.56 8.54
C ASP A 47 -4.09 8.86 8.69
N ILE A 48 -4.62 9.44 7.61
CA ILE A 48 -5.38 10.71 7.67
C ILE A 48 -6.57 10.65 8.64
N GLY A 49 -7.15 9.46 8.87
CA GLY A 49 -8.21 9.28 9.85
C GLY A 49 -7.78 9.48 11.31
N LYS A 50 -6.48 9.55 11.60
CA LYS A 50 -5.98 9.97 12.92
C LYS A 50 -6.24 11.46 13.20
N ALA A 51 -6.41 12.27 12.16
CA ALA A 51 -6.81 13.68 12.25
C ALA A 51 -8.35 13.81 12.44
N THR A 52 -8.90 13.11 13.43
CA THR A 52 -10.33 13.15 13.78
C THR A 52 -10.50 13.23 15.30
N PRO A 53 -11.62 13.81 15.81
CA PRO A 53 -11.95 13.80 17.22
C PRO A 53 -11.87 12.40 17.86
N ALA A 54 -12.42 11.38 17.17
CA ALA A 54 -12.48 10.01 17.68
C ALA A 54 -11.11 9.37 17.93
N PHE A 55 -10.08 9.79 17.19
CA PHE A 55 -8.71 9.32 17.37
C PHE A 55 -7.89 10.27 18.26
N ALA A 56 -7.94 11.57 17.98
CA ALA A 56 -7.10 12.57 18.64
C ALA A 56 -7.33 12.65 20.16
N CYS A 57 -8.55 12.37 20.63
CA CYS A 57 -8.87 12.41 22.05
C CYS A 57 -8.16 11.34 22.90
N GLN A 58 -7.50 10.34 22.29
CA GLN A 58 -6.94 9.18 23.01
C GLN A 58 -5.79 9.52 23.95
N VAL A 59 -5.07 10.61 23.68
CA VAL A 59 -3.99 11.13 24.55
C VAL A 59 -4.35 12.55 24.93
N GLU A 60 -4.76 12.75 26.17
CA GLU A 60 -5.41 13.99 26.62
C GLU A 60 -4.47 15.20 26.54
N GLU A 61 -3.18 15.01 26.81
CA GLU A 61 -2.16 16.06 26.72
C GLU A 61 -2.02 16.57 25.28
N LEU A 62 -1.97 15.65 24.30
CA LEU A 62 -1.91 16.01 22.88
C LEU A 62 -3.24 16.62 22.39
N ALA A 63 -4.37 16.06 22.84
CA ALA A 63 -5.69 16.60 22.53
C ALA A 63 -5.87 18.02 23.10
N HIS A 64 -5.30 18.31 24.27
CA HIS A 64 -5.33 19.65 24.86
C HIS A 64 -4.63 20.67 23.98
N GLU A 65 -3.41 20.37 23.51
CA GLU A 65 -2.69 21.23 22.58
C GLU A 65 -3.50 21.48 21.30
N MET A 66 -4.13 20.45 20.74
CA MET A 66 -5.00 20.58 19.56
C MET A 66 -6.20 21.50 19.84
N ARG A 67 -6.84 21.38 21.01
CA ARG A 67 -7.95 22.26 21.41
C ARG A 67 -7.52 23.71 21.55
N CYS A 68 -6.32 23.97 22.08
CA CYS A 68 -5.76 25.33 22.14
C CYS A 68 -5.55 25.94 20.74
N GLN A 69 -5.41 25.12 19.69
CA GLN A 69 -5.34 25.54 18.28
C GLN A 69 -6.71 25.63 17.57
N GLY A 70 -7.81 25.56 18.33
CA GLY A 70 -9.18 25.68 17.83
C GLY A 70 -9.79 24.36 17.31
N LEU A 71 -9.09 23.23 17.46
CA LEU A 71 -9.65 21.90 17.17
C LEU A 71 -10.42 21.40 18.39
N ALA A 72 -11.51 22.09 18.74
CA ALA A 72 -12.36 21.68 19.85
C ALA A 72 -12.83 20.23 19.62
N MET A 73 -12.79 19.40 20.66
CA MET A 73 -13.25 18.01 20.63
C MET A 73 -13.61 17.52 22.03
N PRO A 74 -14.56 16.57 22.17
CA PRO A 74 -14.84 15.96 23.46
C PRO A 74 -13.65 15.09 23.92
N SER A 75 -13.50 14.94 25.23
CA SER A 75 -12.49 14.06 25.82
C SER A 75 -12.76 12.59 25.50
N HIS A 76 -11.74 11.73 25.66
CA HIS A 76 -11.89 10.29 25.51
C HIS A 76 -13.04 9.70 26.37
N ARG A 77 -13.25 10.25 27.58
CA ARG A 77 -14.34 9.82 28.47
C ARG A 77 -15.72 10.21 27.91
N GLN A 78 -15.84 11.40 27.32
CA GLN A 78 -17.10 11.89 26.77
C GLN A 78 -17.49 11.14 25.48
N LEU A 79 -16.54 10.84 24.59
CA LEU A 79 -16.80 10.04 23.39
C LEU A 79 -17.01 8.55 23.71
N GLY A 80 -16.44 8.05 24.81
CA GLY A 80 -16.68 6.72 25.33
C GLY A 80 -16.48 5.60 24.30
N LYS A 81 -17.55 4.84 24.05
CA LYS A 81 -17.56 3.70 23.12
C LYS A 81 -17.81 4.12 21.66
N ASP A 82 -18.46 5.26 21.43
CA ASP A 82 -18.90 5.70 20.11
C ASP A 82 -17.70 5.96 19.19
N ARG A 83 -16.55 6.35 19.76
CA ARG A 83 -15.22 6.30 19.15
C ARG A 83 -14.97 5.07 18.25
N ARG A 84 -15.42 3.88 18.69
CA ARG A 84 -15.19 2.61 17.97
C ARG A 84 -15.98 2.49 16.68
N LEU A 85 -16.99 3.35 16.47
CA LEU A 85 -17.73 3.47 15.21
C LEU A 85 -16.92 4.19 14.13
N ALA A 86 -15.86 4.90 14.52
CA ALA A 86 -14.95 5.62 13.63
C ALA A 86 -13.49 5.13 13.79
N PRO A 87 -13.18 3.85 13.55
CA PRO A 87 -11.78 3.40 13.50
C PRO A 87 -11.04 4.21 12.43
N HIS A 88 -9.78 4.57 12.69
CA HIS A 88 -9.12 5.59 11.86
C HIS A 88 -8.90 5.16 10.41
N GLY A 89 -8.81 3.85 10.13
CA GLY A 89 -8.86 3.36 8.74
C GLY A 89 -10.16 3.78 8.04
N LEU A 90 -11.32 3.45 8.62
CA LEU A 90 -12.63 3.84 8.06
C LEU A 90 -12.78 5.35 7.97
N ALA A 91 -12.38 6.08 9.02
CA ALA A 91 -12.42 7.54 9.02
C ALA A 91 -11.55 8.12 7.89
N GLY A 92 -10.34 7.61 7.73
CA GLY A 92 -9.40 8.04 6.68
C GLY A 92 -9.94 7.77 5.28
N GLN A 93 -10.58 6.62 5.07
CA GLN A 93 -11.29 6.31 3.83
C GLN A 93 -12.39 7.35 3.52
N GLN A 94 -13.20 7.74 4.51
CA GLN A 94 -14.24 8.75 4.30
C GLN A 94 -13.66 10.12 4.01
N LEU A 95 -12.67 10.56 4.79
CA LEU A 95 -12.03 11.87 4.61
C LEU A 95 -11.38 12.00 3.23
N LEU A 96 -10.61 10.99 2.80
CA LEU A 96 -9.99 10.99 1.48
C LEU A 96 -11.03 10.98 0.36
N ALA A 97 -12.05 10.12 0.47
CA ALA A 97 -13.09 10.04 -0.54
C ALA A 97 -13.94 11.33 -0.61
N GLU A 98 -14.18 12.00 0.52
CA GLU A 98 -14.85 13.30 0.58
C GLU A 98 -14.01 14.39 -0.09
N TRP A 99 -12.72 14.48 0.23
CA TRP A 99 -11.81 15.47 -0.35
C TRP A 99 -11.66 15.32 -1.87
N LEU A 100 -11.51 14.09 -2.38
CA LEU A 100 -11.47 13.84 -3.83
C LEU A 100 -12.74 14.32 -4.54
N ARG A 101 -13.91 14.14 -3.92
CA ARG A 101 -15.19 14.62 -4.48
C ARG A 101 -15.28 16.15 -4.46
N ARG A 102 -14.99 16.76 -3.32
CA ARG A 102 -15.18 18.19 -3.10
C ARG A 102 -14.14 19.04 -3.81
N SER A 103 -12.87 18.71 -3.64
CA SER A 103 -11.74 19.54 -4.10
C SER A 103 -11.28 19.19 -5.50
N HIS A 104 -11.50 17.94 -5.92
CA HIS A 104 -11.04 17.45 -7.23
C HIS A 104 -12.18 17.04 -8.16
N GLY A 105 -13.46 17.22 -7.78
CA GLY A 105 -14.61 16.96 -8.66
C GLY A 105 -14.77 15.50 -9.08
N TRP A 106 -14.23 14.56 -8.29
CA TRP A 106 -14.44 13.14 -8.54
C TRP A 106 -15.89 12.75 -8.24
N SER A 107 -16.44 11.77 -8.97
CA SER A 107 -17.84 11.38 -8.85
C SER A 107 -18.02 9.86 -8.80
N GLY A 108 -19.23 9.43 -8.44
CA GLY A 108 -19.59 8.02 -8.35
C GLY A 108 -18.71 7.21 -7.39
N SER A 109 -18.27 6.04 -7.86
CA SER A 109 -17.44 5.10 -7.09
C SER A 109 -15.93 5.34 -7.22
N ALA A 110 -15.48 6.26 -8.08
CA ALA A 110 -14.06 6.48 -8.36
C ALA A 110 -13.24 6.77 -7.09
N PRO A 111 -13.64 7.70 -6.19
CA PRO A 111 -12.87 7.99 -4.97
C PRO A 111 -12.66 6.76 -4.08
N MET A 112 -13.67 5.89 -3.99
CA MET A 112 -13.64 4.73 -3.10
C MET A 112 -12.63 3.69 -3.53
N GLN A 113 -12.33 3.58 -4.83
CA GLN A 113 -11.35 2.61 -5.35
C GLN A 113 -9.94 2.90 -4.84
N PHE A 114 -9.64 4.17 -4.53
CA PHE A 114 -8.37 4.60 -3.97
C PHE A 114 -8.44 4.64 -2.44
N ALA A 115 -9.52 5.21 -1.91
CA ALA A 115 -9.71 5.37 -0.47
C ALA A 115 -9.84 4.05 0.30
N VAL A 116 -10.26 2.96 -0.35
CA VAL A 116 -10.32 1.64 0.30
C VAL A 116 -8.94 1.10 0.69
N VAL A 117 -7.87 1.51 -0.01
CA VAL A 117 -6.49 1.17 0.38
C VAL A 117 -6.13 1.83 1.70
N VAL A 118 -6.49 3.12 1.85
CA VAL A 118 -6.40 3.86 3.13
C VAL A 118 -7.29 3.22 4.18
N GLY A 119 -8.49 2.77 3.83
CA GLY A 119 -9.39 2.08 4.77
C GLY A 119 -8.83 0.78 5.33
N GLY A 120 -8.17 0.00 4.48
CA GLY A 120 -7.74 -1.37 4.76
C GLY A 120 -6.30 -1.53 5.26
N HIS A 121 -5.59 -0.46 5.60
CA HIS A 121 -4.17 -0.55 6.00
C HIS A 121 -3.92 -1.28 7.34
N HIS A 122 -4.96 -1.72 8.05
CA HIS A 122 -4.86 -2.66 9.19
C HIS A 122 -5.16 -4.12 8.81
N GLY A 123 -5.16 -4.44 7.51
CA GLY A 123 -5.34 -5.78 6.98
C GLY A 123 -6.79 -6.15 6.62
N VAL A 124 -7.78 -5.35 7.02
CA VAL A 124 -9.20 -5.57 6.67
C VAL A 124 -9.80 -4.28 6.14
N PRO A 125 -10.20 -4.22 4.85
CA PRO A 125 -10.90 -3.06 4.31
C PRO A 125 -12.30 -2.91 4.95
N PRO A 126 -12.76 -1.68 5.24
CA PRO A 126 -14.08 -1.47 5.81
C PRO A 126 -15.19 -1.99 4.89
N ALA A 127 -16.22 -2.58 5.48
CA ALA A 127 -17.40 -3.03 4.76
C ALA A 127 -18.23 -1.84 4.28
N ARG A 128 -19.06 -2.07 3.25
CA ARG A 128 -19.97 -1.02 2.73
C ARG A 128 -20.95 -0.50 3.80
N GLY A 129 -21.34 -1.36 4.75
CA GLY A 129 -22.21 -0.99 5.87
C GLY A 129 -21.55 -0.02 6.85
N ASP A 130 -20.24 -0.16 7.08
CA ASP A 130 -19.51 0.64 8.06
C ASP A 130 -19.50 2.12 7.67
N ALA A 131 -19.32 2.41 6.39
CA ALA A 131 -19.38 3.78 5.86
C ALA A 131 -20.76 4.43 6.07
N ARG A 132 -21.84 3.66 5.94
CA ARG A 132 -23.20 4.15 6.20
C ARG A 132 -23.42 4.38 7.68
N ALA A 133 -23.01 3.43 8.52
CA ALA A 133 -23.11 3.57 9.97
C ALA A 133 -22.37 4.82 10.47
N LEU A 134 -21.15 5.08 9.98
CA LEU A 134 -20.38 6.27 10.36
C LEU A 134 -21.02 7.58 9.88
N ALA A 135 -21.81 7.57 8.80
CA ALA A 135 -22.49 8.77 8.32
C ALA A 135 -23.54 9.30 9.32
N ASP A 136 -24.05 8.44 10.20
CA ASP A 136 -24.97 8.81 11.28
C ASP A 136 -24.26 9.47 12.47
N TYR A 137 -22.91 9.49 12.49
CA TYR A 137 -22.08 10.05 13.56
C TYR A 137 -21.00 11.02 13.02
N PRO A 138 -21.40 12.09 12.30
CA PRO A 138 -20.45 13.04 11.71
C PRO A 138 -19.54 13.72 12.75
N GLU A 139 -19.98 13.83 14.00
CA GLU A 139 -19.23 14.40 15.12
C GLU A 139 -17.94 13.62 15.44
N LEU A 140 -17.88 12.34 15.07
CA LEU A 140 -16.69 11.50 15.25
C LEU A 140 -15.59 11.86 14.25
N LEU A 141 -15.95 12.42 13.09
CA LEU A 141 -15.01 12.91 12.08
C LEU A 141 -14.62 14.36 12.31
N ARG A 142 -15.57 15.21 12.73
CA ARG A 142 -15.38 16.64 12.96
C ARG A 142 -16.33 17.12 14.04
N THR A 143 -15.82 17.80 15.07
CA THR A 143 -16.69 18.31 16.14
C THR A 143 -17.66 19.37 15.60
N PRO A 144 -18.98 19.25 15.85
CA PRO A 144 -19.98 20.16 15.32
C PRO A 144 -19.81 21.61 15.80
N GLY A 145 -20.43 22.54 15.07
CA GLY A 145 -20.43 23.96 15.41
C GLY A 145 -19.20 24.70 14.88
N SER A 146 -18.66 25.65 15.65
CA SER A 146 -17.57 26.52 15.19
C SER A 146 -16.26 25.80 14.91
N ALA A 147 -16.02 24.63 15.51
CA ALA A 147 -14.82 23.83 15.31
C ALA A 147 -14.84 22.98 14.04
N GLU A 148 -16.02 22.73 13.43
CA GLU A 148 -16.15 21.83 12.29
C GLU A 148 -15.32 22.32 11.10
N ALA A 149 -15.41 23.62 10.81
CA ALA A 149 -14.65 24.26 9.74
C ALA A 149 -13.13 24.17 9.98
N ARG A 150 -12.69 24.27 11.24
CA ARG A 150 -11.27 24.18 11.60
C ARG A 150 -10.75 22.75 11.42
N TRP A 151 -11.50 21.74 11.86
CA TRP A 151 -11.19 20.33 11.62
C TRP A 151 -11.08 20.03 10.13
N ARG A 152 -12.07 20.47 9.36
CA ARG A 152 -12.08 20.29 7.90
C ARG A 152 -10.86 20.94 7.24
N ALA A 153 -10.56 22.18 7.58
CA ALA A 153 -9.41 22.90 7.02
C ALA A 153 -8.09 22.16 7.29
N VAL A 154 -7.86 21.66 8.51
CA VAL A 154 -6.65 20.90 8.85
C VAL A 154 -6.59 19.57 8.09
N GLN A 155 -7.72 18.85 7.98
CA GLN A 155 -7.77 17.59 7.24
C GLN A 155 -7.48 17.80 5.74
N GLU A 156 -8.06 18.84 5.13
CA GLU A 156 -7.82 19.21 3.73
C GLU A 156 -6.36 19.66 3.54
N GLU A 157 -5.81 20.47 4.43
CA GLU A 157 -4.40 20.90 4.42
C GLU A 157 -3.44 19.70 4.47
N LEU A 158 -3.70 18.72 5.34
CA LEU A 158 -2.90 17.50 5.45
C LEU A 158 -3.00 16.65 4.17
N LEU A 159 -4.20 16.49 3.61
CA LEU A 159 -4.41 15.75 2.36
C LEU A 159 -3.70 16.40 1.18
N GLU A 160 -3.78 17.72 1.06
CA GLU A 160 -3.05 18.49 0.06
C GLU A 160 -1.54 18.40 0.26
N ALA A 161 -1.05 18.46 1.50
CA ALA A 161 0.37 18.26 1.79
C ALA A 161 0.85 16.86 1.36
N CYS A 162 0.04 15.82 1.62
CA CYS A 162 0.32 14.47 1.16
C CYS A 162 0.33 14.38 -0.37
N ALA A 163 -0.60 15.05 -1.05
CA ALA A 163 -0.67 15.11 -2.50
C ALA A 163 0.58 15.78 -3.11
N ARG A 164 1.01 16.91 -2.53
CA ARG A 164 2.22 17.64 -2.93
C ARG A 164 3.50 16.83 -2.71
N VAL A 165 3.66 16.23 -1.53
CA VAL A 165 4.85 15.41 -1.20
C VAL A 165 4.95 14.18 -2.11
N ALA A 166 3.83 13.54 -2.44
CA ALA A 166 3.82 12.43 -3.39
C ALA A 166 3.86 12.87 -4.87
N GLY A 167 3.72 14.18 -5.13
CA GLY A 167 3.66 14.78 -6.46
C GLY A 167 2.50 14.26 -7.30
N VAL A 168 1.31 14.14 -6.71
CA VAL A 168 0.10 13.65 -7.41
C VAL A 168 -0.88 14.75 -7.81
N ASP A 169 -0.68 16.01 -7.40
CA ASP A 169 -1.64 17.10 -7.67
C ASP A 169 -2.01 17.20 -9.15
N ALA A 170 -1.00 17.17 -10.02
CA ALA A 170 -1.16 17.23 -11.48
C ALA A 170 -1.69 15.92 -12.10
N ARG A 171 -1.82 14.84 -11.32
CA ARG A 171 -2.25 13.50 -11.77
C ARG A 171 -3.67 13.17 -11.35
N LEU A 172 -4.17 13.74 -10.25
CA LEU A 172 -5.52 13.46 -9.73
C LEU A 172 -6.64 13.69 -10.75
N ALA A 173 -6.50 14.68 -11.64
CA ALA A 173 -7.46 14.89 -12.72
C ALA A 173 -7.48 13.72 -13.72
N ALA A 174 -6.30 13.22 -14.10
CA ALA A 174 -6.16 12.08 -15.02
C ALA A 174 -6.59 10.74 -14.40
N TRP A 175 -6.52 10.64 -13.07
CA TRP A 175 -6.93 9.43 -12.34
C TRP A 175 -8.43 9.36 -12.04
N ARG A 176 -9.17 10.46 -12.22
CA ARG A 176 -10.61 10.52 -11.94
C ARG A 176 -11.41 9.45 -12.69
N ASP A 177 -11.03 9.19 -13.94
CA ASP A 177 -11.72 8.24 -14.82
C ASP A 177 -11.11 6.84 -14.81
N VAL A 178 -10.03 6.64 -14.04
CA VAL A 178 -9.38 5.33 -13.90
C VAL A 178 -10.33 4.36 -13.21
N ARG A 179 -10.35 3.13 -13.71
CA ARG A 179 -10.94 1.97 -13.05
C ARG A 179 -9.82 1.16 -12.43
N LEU A 180 -9.55 1.37 -11.15
CA LEU A 180 -8.49 0.68 -10.43
C LEU A 180 -8.98 -0.74 -10.09
N PRO A 181 -8.43 -1.81 -10.69
CA PRO A 181 -8.91 -3.17 -10.47
C PRO A 181 -8.74 -3.61 -9.01
N GLN A 182 -9.61 -4.49 -8.50
CA GLN A 182 -9.49 -5.02 -7.13
C GLN A 182 -8.14 -5.67 -6.83
N PRO A 183 -7.52 -6.45 -7.74
CA PRO A 183 -6.16 -6.97 -7.51
C PRO A 183 -5.13 -5.86 -7.29
N VAL A 184 -5.23 -4.74 -8.03
CA VAL A 184 -4.36 -3.57 -7.85
C VAL A 184 -4.58 -2.94 -6.48
N GLN A 185 -5.84 -2.78 -6.06
CA GLN A 185 -6.17 -2.27 -4.72
C GLN A 185 -5.57 -3.18 -3.63
N ALA A 186 -5.67 -4.50 -3.78
CA ALA A 186 -5.15 -5.45 -2.81
C ALA A 186 -3.62 -5.41 -2.69
N VAL A 187 -2.89 -5.39 -3.81
CA VAL A 187 -1.41 -5.32 -3.76
C VAL A 187 -0.92 -3.96 -3.24
N LEU A 188 -1.62 -2.87 -3.56
CA LEU A 188 -1.31 -1.54 -3.00
C LEU A 188 -1.60 -1.48 -1.50
N SER A 189 -2.67 -2.11 -1.02
CA SER A 189 -2.92 -2.27 0.43
C SER A 189 -1.79 -3.04 1.11
N GLY A 190 -1.34 -4.14 0.53
CA GLY A 190 -0.20 -4.89 1.05
C GLY A 190 1.07 -4.04 1.14
N LEU A 191 1.36 -3.25 0.10
CA LEU A 191 2.49 -2.33 0.10
C LEU A 191 2.36 -1.24 1.18
N VAL A 192 1.18 -0.64 1.34
CA VAL A 192 0.92 0.38 2.36
C VAL A 192 1.07 -0.18 3.76
N ILE A 193 0.58 -1.40 4.02
CA ILE A 193 0.76 -2.11 5.30
C ILE A 193 2.25 -2.28 5.62
N VAL A 194 3.04 -2.80 4.67
CA VAL A 194 4.48 -3.01 4.88
C VAL A 194 5.20 -1.68 5.11
N ALA A 195 4.84 -0.64 4.36
CA ALA A 195 5.41 0.69 4.54
C ALA A 195 5.08 1.29 5.90
N ASP A 196 3.85 1.12 6.39
CA ASP A 196 3.42 1.56 7.71
C ASP A 196 4.15 0.81 8.83
N TRP A 197 4.29 -0.51 8.72
CA TRP A 197 5.03 -1.32 9.70
C TRP A 197 6.49 -0.90 9.83
N ILE A 198 7.17 -0.65 8.71
CA ILE A 198 8.56 -0.19 8.71
C ILE A 198 8.64 1.22 9.31
N ALA A 199 7.75 2.14 8.90
CA ALA A 199 7.72 3.51 9.40
C ALA A 199 7.33 3.61 10.89
N SER A 200 6.65 2.59 11.41
CA SER A 200 6.25 2.48 12.82
C SER A 200 7.33 1.86 13.71
N ASN A 201 8.48 1.46 13.17
CA ASN A 201 9.59 0.96 13.97
C ASN A 201 10.37 2.15 14.59
N PRO A 202 10.30 2.37 15.91
CA PRO A 202 10.95 3.52 16.56
C PRO A 202 12.48 3.45 16.53
N ASP A 203 13.08 2.27 16.36
CA ASP A 203 14.54 2.11 16.20
C ASP A 203 15.02 2.65 14.84
N LEU A 204 14.15 2.61 13.84
CA LEU A 204 14.40 3.15 12.49
C LEU A 204 13.89 4.59 12.37
N PHE A 205 12.77 4.90 13.01
CA PHE A 205 12.07 6.19 12.98
C PHE A 205 11.77 6.68 14.40
N PRO A 206 12.76 7.26 15.11
CA PRO A 206 12.56 7.77 16.47
C PRO A 206 11.43 8.80 16.54
N TYR A 207 10.73 8.86 17.68
CA TYR A 207 9.64 9.83 17.89
C TYR A 207 10.16 11.23 18.23
N PHE A 208 9.29 12.23 18.12
CA PHE A 208 9.57 13.56 18.66
C PHE A 208 9.55 13.51 20.20
N PRO A 209 10.43 14.24 20.92
CA PRO A 209 11.37 15.25 20.44
C PRO A 209 12.73 14.70 19.95
N ASP A 210 13.01 13.42 20.10
CA ASP A 210 14.31 12.82 19.72
C ASP A 210 14.57 12.91 18.20
N ALA A 211 13.51 12.99 17.41
CA ALA A 211 13.54 13.27 15.98
C ALA A 211 13.80 14.76 15.62
N ARG A 212 13.86 15.69 16.58
CA ARG A 212 14.09 17.12 16.31
C ARG A 212 15.42 17.31 15.58
N GLY A 213 15.37 17.96 14.41
CA GLY A 213 16.55 18.20 13.57
C GLY A 213 16.89 17.08 12.58
N GLN A 214 16.18 15.95 12.62
CA GLN A 214 16.35 14.84 11.67
C GLN A 214 15.35 14.89 10.50
N PHE A 215 14.79 16.06 10.21
CA PHE A 215 13.89 16.28 9.07
C PHE A 215 14.70 16.34 7.77
N SER A 216 15.10 15.20 7.22
CA SER A 216 15.80 15.18 5.92
C SER A 216 15.74 13.82 5.23
N GLU A 217 16.14 13.81 3.96
CA GLU A 217 16.41 12.61 3.17
C GLU A 217 17.35 11.63 3.87
N THR A 218 18.26 12.14 4.71
CA THR A 218 19.25 11.31 5.42
C THR A 218 18.63 10.37 6.45
N ARG A 219 17.46 10.71 7.04
CA ARG A 219 16.79 9.90 8.06
C ARG A 219 16.25 8.59 7.48
N TRP A 220 15.51 8.66 6.39
CA TRP A 220 14.95 7.45 5.78
C TRP A 220 16.02 6.65 5.04
N GLU A 221 17.10 7.26 4.54
CA GLU A 221 18.24 6.52 3.95
C GLU A 221 18.98 5.67 4.97
N ALA A 222 19.20 6.19 6.18
CA ALA A 222 19.77 5.42 7.27
C ALA A 222 18.85 4.26 7.68
N ALA A 223 17.55 4.53 7.84
CA ALA A 223 16.55 3.52 8.14
C ALA A 223 16.50 2.40 7.08
N TRP A 224 16.50 2.77 5.79
CA TRP A 224 16.47 1.82 4.68
C TRP A 224 17.72 0.93 4.65
N ARG A 225 18.90 1.51 4.87
CA ARG A 225 20.16 0.74 4.96
C ARG A 225 20.14 -0.22 6.16
N GLY A 226 19.63 0.22 7.30
CA GLY A 226 19.50 -0.61 8.50
C GLY A 226 18.53 -1.78 8.32
N LEU A 227 17.47 -1.60 7.54
CA LEU A 227 16.49 -2.65 7.24
C LEU A 227 17.08 -3.80 6.40
N ALA A 228 18.05 -3.49 5.53
CA ALA A 228 18.80 -4.46 4.71
C ALA A 228 17.92 -5.46 3.94
N LEU A 229 16.77 -5.02 3.41
CA LEU A 229 15.93 -5.87 2.56
C LEU A 229 16.70 -6.32 1.30
N PRO A 230 16.53 -7.58 0.86
CA PRO A 230 17.07 -8.01 -0.41
C PRO A 230 16.38 -7.26 -1.56
N GLU A 231 17.14 -7.00 -2.62
CA GLU A 231 16.58 -6.55 -3.90
C GLU A 231 15.65 -7.65 -4.47
N PRO A 232 14.64 -7.30 -5.27
CA PRO A 232 13.73 -8.28 -5.86
C PRO A 232 14.53 -9.26 -6.70
N TRP A 233 14.19 -10.54 -6.57
CA TRP A 233 14.72 -11.55 -7.46
C TRP A 233 14.37 -11.21 -8.91
N ARG A 234 15.38 -11.19 -9.78
CA ARG A 234 15.22 -11.00 -11.22
C ARG A 234 15.44 -12.35 -11.87
N ALA A 235 14.38 -12.90 -12.45
CA ALA A 235 14.46 -14.15 -13.19
C ALA A 235 15.41 -13.97 -14.38
N VAL A 236 16.39 -14.85 -14.50
CA VAL A 236 17.23 -14.96 -15.70
C VAL A 236 16.62 -16.06 -16.56
N ALA A 237 16.26 -15.71 -17.81
CA ALA A 237 15.71 -16.68 -18.75
C ALA A 237 16.76 -17.77 -19.01
N PRO A 238 16.46 -19.05 -18.70
CA PRO A 238 17.42 -20.12 -18.89
C PRO A 238 17.65 -20.37 -20.39
N VAL A 239 18.90 -20.27 -20.82
CA VAL A 239 19.35 -20.63 -22.18
C VAL A 239 19.72 -22.11 -22.24
N GLY A 240 19.86 -22.66 -23.46
CA GLY A 240 20.33 -24.04 -23.64
C GLY A 240 19.25 -25.12 -23.60
N SER A 241 19.68 -26.38 -23.68
CA SER A 241 18.78 -27.54 -23.66
C SER A 241 18.16 -27.77 -22.27
N ALA A 242 17.18 -28.67 -22.18
CA ALA A 242 16.63 -29.07 -20.89
C ALA A 242 17.72 -29.75 -20.03
N GLU A 243 18.60 -30.55 -20.61
CA GLU A 243 19.74 -31.17 -19.93
C GLU A 243 20.68 -30.14 -19.30
N GLU A 244 21.05 -29.11 -20.05
CA GLU A 244 21.92 -28.04 -19.56
C GLU A 244 21.25 -27.29 -18.41
N LEU A 245 19.96 -26.96 -18.56
CA LEU A 245 19.17 -26.30 -17.51
C LEU A 245 19.10 -27.14 -16.23
N PHE A 246 18.85 -28.44 -16.36
CA PHE A 246 18.72 -29.33 -15.22
C PHE A 246 20.07 -29.56 -14.52
N ALA A 247 21.15 -29.70 -15.29
CA ALA A 247 22.50 -29.84 -14.75
C ALA A 247 22.96 -28.59 -13.98
N ASP A 248 22.57 -27.40 -14.43
CA ASP A 248 22.89 -26.13 -13.76
C ASP A 248 22.06 -25.92 -12.48
N ARG A 249 20.77 -26.27 -12.50
CA ARG A 249 19.85 -26.04 -11.36
C ARG A 249 19.89 -27.11 -10.29
N PHE A 250 20.21 -28.35 -10.63
CA PHE A 250 20.10 -29.48 -9.73
C PHE A 250 21.40 -30.27 -9.68
N SER A 251 21.88 -30.55 -8.47
CA SER A 251 23.00 -31.47 -8.23
C SER A 251 22.54 -32.92 -8.43
N LEU A 252 22.31 -33.31 -9.69
CA LEU A 252 21.80 -34.64 -10.04
C LEU A 252 22.90 -35.72 -9.89
N PRO A 253 22.54 -36.97 -9.53
CA PRO A 253 23.49 -38.07 -9.47
C PRO A 253 24.20 -38.32 -10.81
N ALA A 254 25.42 -38.84 -10.75
CA ALA A 254 26.17 -39.23 -11.93
C ALA A 254 25.35 -40.22 -12.80
N GLY A 255 25.25 -39.92 -14.10
CA GLY A 255 24.47 -40.73 -15.04
C GLY A 255 22.97 -40.39 -15.10
N ALA A 256 22.47 -39.48 -14.27
CA ALA A 256 21.11 -38.97 -14.40
C ALA A 256 20.89 -38.32 -15.79
N ARG A 257 19.67 -38.43 -16.29
CA ARG A 257 19.20 -37.83 -17.54
C ARG A 257 17.88 -37.15 -17.29
N VAL A 258 17.62 -36.07 -18.02
CA VAL A 258 16.32 -35.41 -18.02
C VAL A 258 15.28 -36.39 -18.52
N ARG A 259 14.15 -36.45 -17.82
CA ARG A 259 13.04 -37.35 -18.15
C ARG A 259 12.13 -36.71 -19.20
N PRO A 260 11.39 -37.49 -20.00
CA PRO A 260 10.49 -36.93 -21.01
C PRO A 260 9.46 -35.93 -20.45
N VAL A 261 8.95 -36.14 -19.23
CA VAL A 261 8.02 -35.21 -18.58
C VAL A 261 8.68 -33.87 -18.23
N GLN A 262 9.96 -33.90 -17.85
CA GLN A 262 10.73 -32.71 -17.50
C GLN A 262 11.06 -31.88 -18.75
N GLU A 263 11.50 -32.55 -19.81
CA GLU A 263 11.76 -31.91 -21.10
C GLU A 263 10.49 -31.29 -21.71
N ALA A 264 9.38 -32.04 -21.70
CA ALA A 264 8.09 -31.54 -22.17
C ALA A 264 7.60 -30.33 -21.36
N ALA A 265 7.76 -30.34 -20.04
CA ALA A 265 7.36 -29.21 -19.19
C ALA A 265 8.18 -27.93 -19.51
N VAL A 266 9.50 -28.07 -19.68
CA VAL A 266 10.37 -26.95 -20.07
C VAL A 266 10.02 -26.44 -21.47
N ALA A 267 9.82 -27.32 -22.44
CA ALA A 267 9.47 -26.93 -23.80
C ALA A 267 8.12 -26.20 -23.85
N LEU A 268 7.11 -26.68 -23.11
CA LEU A 268 5.81 -26.03 -23.02
C LEU A 268 5.92 -24.66 -22.35
N ALA A 269 6.61 -24.54 -21.22
CA ALA A 269 6.79 -23.26 -20.54
C ALA A 269 7.50 -22.22 -21.42
N ARG A 270 8.57 -22.61 -22.11
CA ARG A 270 9.30 -21.75 -23.05
C ARG A 270 8.45 -21.34 -24.26
N GLY A 271 7.51 -22.18 -24.67
CA GLY A 271 6.59 -21.91 -25.78
C GLY A 271 5.39 -21.02 -25.42
N MET A 272 5.18 -20.72 -24.13
CA MET A 272 4.02 -19.93 -23.69
C MET A 272 4.21 -18.44 -24.02
N ALA A 273 3.45 -17.95 -25.00
CA ALA A 273 3.47 -16.54 -25.40
C ALA A 273 2.85 -15.58 -24.36
N ARG A 274 2.09 -16.11 -23.38
CA ARG A 274 1.40 -15.34 -22.33
C ARG A 274 1.44 -16.11 -21.00
N PRO A 275 1.33 -15.44 -19.84
CA PRO A 275 1.20 -16.10 -18.55
C PRO A 275 0.05 -17.11 -18.54
N GLY A 276 0.26 -18.27 -17.91
CA GLY A 276 -0.74 -19.35 -17.85
C GLY A 276 -0.42 -20.39 -16.79
N LEU A 277 -1.29 -21.40 -16.68
CA LEU A 277 -1.16 -22.52 -15.75
C LEU A 277 -0.71 -23.77 -16.51
N LEU A 278 0.39 -24.39 -16.06
CA LEU A 278 0.85 -25.69 -16.55
C LEU A 278 0.46 -26.77 -15.54
N VAL A 279 -0.24 -27.82 -15.99
CA VAL A 279 -0.59 -28.99 -15.17
C VAL A 279 0.21 -30.18 -15.69
N VAL A 280 1.05 -30.77 -14.83
CA VAL A 280 1.95 -31.88 -15.18
C VAL A 280 1.46 -33.17 -14.53
N GLU A 281 0.95 -34.10 -15.34
CA GLU A 281 0.48 -35.41 -14.90
C GLU A 281 1.47 -36.50 -15.30
N ALA A 282 2.06 -37.18 -14.33
CA ALA A 282 2.98 -38.31 -14.53
C ALA A 282 3.03 -39.22 -13.29
N PRO A 283 3.46 -40.49 -13.42
CA PRO A 283 3.66 -41.40 -12.29
C PRO A 283 4.58 -40.85 -11.18
N MET A 284 4.51 -41.45 -10.00
CA MET A 284 5.44 -41.14 -8.90
C MET A 284 6.87 -41.53 -9.29
N GLY A 285 7.86 -40.73 -8.88
CA GLY A 285 9.27 -40.97 -9.21
C GLY A 285 9.72 -40.42 -10.57
N GLU A 286 8.83 -39.84 -11.37
CA GLU A 286 9.18 -39.26 -12.69
C GLU A 286 9.77 -37.84 -12.63
N GLY A 287 10.11 -37.32 -11.45
CA GLY A 287 10.77 -36.02 -11.32
C GLY A 287 9.89 -34.81 -11.66
N LYS A 288 8.59 -34.89 -11.32
CA LYS A 288 7.62 -33.79 -11.49
C LYS A 288 8.00 -32.53 -10.70
N THR A 289 8.65 -32.69 -9.56
CA THR A 289 9.08 -31.56 -8.72
C THR A 289 10.14 -30.73 -9.43
N GLU A 290 11.16 -31.38 -9.98
CA GLU A 290 12.21 -30.71 -10.75
C GLU A 290 11.65 -30.14 -12.05
N ALA A 291 10.70 -30.81 -12.70
CA ALA A 291 9.96 -30.27 -13.85
C ALA A 291 9.28 -28.93 -13.51
N ALA A 292 8.57 -28.86 -12.39
CA ALA A 292 7.87 -27.65 -11.96
C ALA A 292 8.82 -26.49 -11.63
N LEU A 293 10.00 -26.77 -11.07
CA LEU A 293 11.01 -25.77 -10.77
C LEU A 293 11.83 -25.32 -12.00
N ALA A 294 11.91 -26.16 -13.04
CA ALA A 294 12.62 -25.86 -14.28
C ALA A 294 11.74 -25.15 -15.32
N ALA A 295 10.43 -25.37 -15.29
CA ALA A 295 9.44 -24.81 -16.22
C ALA A 295 9.19 -23.30 -15.96
N VAL A 296 10.14 -22.45 -16.38
CA VAL A 296 10.09 -20.99 -16.28
C VAL A 296 10.30 -20.29 -17.61
#